data_AF-A0A7T1BR29-F1
#
_entry.id   AF-A0A7T1BR29-F1
#
_cell.length_a   1.000
_cell.length_b   1.000
_cell.length_c   1.000
_cell.angle_alpha   90.00
_cell.angle_beta   90.00
_cell.angle_gamma   90.00
#
_symmetry.space_group_name_H-M   'P 1'
#
loop_
_entity.id
_entity.type
_entity.pdbx_description
1 polymer ?
#
loop_
_entity_poly.entity_id
_entity_poly.type
_entity_poly.pdbx_seq_one_letter_code
_entity_poly.pdbx_strand_id
1 'polypeptide(L)'
;MPDDWDPDAIAGPVATEAGPEAPPPDEAPESAPAAPTADTDAGRPPEQPEDDDLRSTRRGRRKDRVNADKDAELAARESADRPEDTLAETAGPAPAQAASFVPLDSGQSDTAGLSDDATALTSRQLRALRRAAQKHGVDAETDEEILRILRARGIDPFDKDPLATIPGSEVPPGGAGEPSQGNHLQLPQAFRDNSPARYTPGDNGASERRQREIMAMQRDIARRRRRKSLQLITRLSFFIMLPTLLAGYYYYFVATPMYSTKSEFMILQADGTGIGGASGLFSGTQFATNQDAIAVQSFLESKDAMLRLDDDLGFRDHFEQDWIDPIQRLPADASQEQVYKIYKRYVKIGYDPSEGVIRMEIMAADPELATLFSTQLIQYAEKRVDDLSLRKREDAMGSALSSLEEAKDFRRAAQLRLVTLQEGTIVDPDAVIASLRTQISTYEVQLQEKKLQLAALNDNARPNQARVDGVNGDISRLETVIAELNLKMTDAQIDDVSLAAKTTEVRLAQADLSSADIFLQAALENQKQAELEANRQVRYLTTSVRPVTPEDPSYPRAFENTLLVMVIMSGVYLMFSLTAAILKEQVSN
;
A
#
# COMPACT_ATOMS: atom_id res chain seq x y z
N MET A 1 33.84 -36.05 -10.81
CA MET A 1 34.77 -36.55 -11.84
C MET A 1 35.45 -37.79 -11.31
N PRO A 2 35.60 -38.86 -12.11
CA PRO A 2 35.36 -38.93 -13.56
C PRO A 2 33.97 -39.51 -13.87
N ASP A 3 33.20 -38.96 -14.80
CA ASP A 3 33.36 -38.98 -16.28
C ASP A 3 33.17 -40.39 -16.84
N ASP A 4 31.94 -40.71 -17.27
CA ASP A 4 31.69 -41.08 -18.66
C ASP A 4 30.19 -41.09 -18.97
N TRP A 5 29.82 -40.23 -19.90
CA TRP A 5 28.52 -40.07 -20.54
C TRP A 5 28.66 -40.67 -21.93
N ASP A 6 27.78 -41.61 -22.30
CA ASP A 6 27.71 -42.15 -23.66
C ASP A 6 26.29 -41.93 -24.25
N PRO A 7 26.15 -41.01 -25.22
CA PRO A 7 24.89 -40.72 -25.88
C PRO A 7 24.90 -41.35 -27.29
N ASP A 8 24.42 -42.59 -27.47
CA ASP A 8 23.93 -43.11 -28.78
C ASP A 8 23.60 -44.62 -28.72
N ALA A 9 22.65 -45.01 -27.88
CA ALA A 9 22.10 -46.37 -27.88
C ALA A 9 20.63 -46.41 -28.33
N ILE A 10 20.33 -45.89 -29.53
CA ILE A 10 19.05 -46.13 -30.21
C ILE A 10 19.29 -46.37 -31.71
N ALA A 11 19.34 -47.64 -32.12
CA ALA A 11 18.87 -48.11 -33.43
C ALA A 11 18.93 -49.64 -33.52
N GLY A 12 17.77 -50.28 -33.65
CA GLY A 12 17.65 -51.66 -34.12
C GLY A 12 16.19 -52.15 -34.15
N PRO A 13 15.72 -52.85 -35.21
CA PRO A 13 14.34 -52.67 -35.69
C PRO A 13 13.50 -53.96 -35.84
N VAL A 14 12.23 -53.76 -36.23
CA VAL A 14 11.30 -54.66 -36.97
C VAL A 14 10.51 -55.74 -36.20
N ALA A 15 9.18 -55.66 -36.33
CA ALA A 15 8.18 -56.71 -36.71
C ALA A 15 6.89 -56.53 -35.89
N THR A 16 5.80 -56.01 -36.48
CA THR A 16 4.70 -56.76 -37.14
C THR A 16 3.90 -57.62 -36.18
N GLU A 17 2.66 -57.23 -35.84
CA GLU A 17 1.44 -58.03 -36.02
C GLU A 17 0.18 -57.29 -35.52
N ALA A 18 -0.96 -57.75 -36.01
CA ALA A 18 -2.26 -57.10 -36.09
C ALA A 18 -3.05 -57.07 -34.77
N GLY A 19 -3.96 -56.10 -34.65
CA GLY A 19 -5.01 -56.05 -33.62
C GLY A 19 -6.31 -55.45 -34.19
N PRO A 20 -7.50 -55.97 -33.83
CA PRO A 20 -8.70 -55.87 -34.67
C PRO A 20 -9.75 -54.85 -34.18
N GLU A 21 -10.47 -54.30 -35.17
CA GLU A 21 -11.94 -54.22 -35.33
C GLU A 21 -12.87 -53.92 -34.13
N ALA A 22 -13.74 -52.92 -34.34
CA ALA A 22 -14.74 -52.38 -33.43
C ALA A 22 -16.00 -53.26 -33.26
N PRO A 23 -16.80 -53.07 -32.18
CA PRO A 23 -18.16 -53.62 -32.09
C PRO A 23 -19.30 -52.58 -32.33
N PRO A 24 -20.52 -53.04 -32.71
CA PRO A 24 -21.65 -52.23 -33.21
C PRO A 24 -22.71 -51.86 -32.13
N PRO A 25 -23.78 -51.11 -32.47
CA PRO A 25 -24.84 -50.67 -31.54
C PRO A 25 -26.12 -51.54 -31.60
N ASP A 26 -26.88 -51.59 -30.49
CA ASP A 26 -28.27 -52.07 -30.33
C ASP A 26 -28.68 -51.78 -28.86
N GLU A 27 -29.91 -51.59 -28.37
CA GLU A 27 -31.30 -51.41 -28.83
C GLU A 27 -32.10 -50.98 -27.56
N ALA A 28 -33.27 -50.35 -27.70
CA ALA A 28 -34.18 -49.99 -26.59
C ALA A 28 -34.94 -51.21 -26.01
N PRO A 29 -35.65 -51.11 -24.85
CA PRO A 29 -37.10 -50.78 -24.94
C PRO A 29 -37.73 -50.01 -23.75
N GLU A 30 -38.68 -49.15 -24.11
CA GLU A 30 -40.06 -48.93 -23.59
C GLU A 30 -40.48 -49.40 -22.16
N SER A 31 -40.99 -48.48 -21.33
CA SER A 31 -42.36 -48.49 -20.73
C SER A 31 -42.58 -47.44 -19.62
N ALA A 32 -43.63 -46.64 -19.78
CA ALA A 32 -44.30 -45.85 -18.73
C ALA A 32 -45.44 -46.70 -18.09
N PRO A 33 -46.12 -46.32 -16.97
CA PRO A 33 -47.01 -45.13 -16.96
C PRO A 33 -47.29 -44.43 -15.60
N ALA A 34 -47.98 -43.29 -15.74
CA ALA A 34 -49.08 -42.76 -14.90
C ALA A 34 -48.80 -41.91 -13.64
N ALA A 35 -49.31 -40.67 -13.72
CA ALA A 35 -49.62 -39.73 -12.63
C ALA A 35 -50.83 -40.18 -11.78
N PRO A 36 -51.17 -39.43 -10.70
CA PRO A 36 -52.19 -38.38 -10.90
C PRO A 36 -51.97 -37.06 -10.12
N THR A 37 -52.50 -36.00 -10.75
CA THR A 37 -53.11 -34.77 -10.22
C THR A 37 -54.02 -35.01 -9.00
N ALA A 38 -54.46 -34.09 -8.16
CA ALA A 38 -54.34 -32.66 -7.88
C ALA A 38 -55.06 -32.48 -6.51
N ASP A 39 -54.77 -31.45 -5.72
CA ASP A 39 -55.84 -30.53 -5.30
C ASP A 39 -55.31 -29.32 -4.53
N THR A 40 -56.10 -28.27 -4.68
CA THR A 40 -56.00 -26.91 -4.17
C THR A 40 -56.73 -26.81 -2.83
N ASP A 41 -56.30 -25.92 -1.92
CA ASP A 41 -57.13 -24.88 -1.28
C ASP A 41 -56.51 -24.38 0.05
N ALA A 42 -56.92 -23.16 0.40
CA ALA A 42 -56.41 -22.17 1.31
C ALA A 42 -56.44 -22.48 2.83
N GLY A 43 -55.71 -21.64 3.58
CA GLY A 43 -56.29 -21.02 4.78
C GLY A 43 -55.59 -21.25 6.13
N ARG A 44 -54.76 -20.26 6.52
CA ARG A 44 -54.64 -19.63 7.86
C ARG A 44 -54.05 -20.46 9.06
N PRO A 45 -53.24 -19.83 9.94
CA PRO A 45 -52.43 -20.54 10.96
C PRO A 45 -53.08 -20.56 12.36
N PRO A 46 -52.57 -21.37 13.30
CA PRO A 46 -52.68 -21.12 14.74
C PRO A 46 -51.29 -20.77 15.32
N GLU A 47 -51.09 -19.67 16.05
CA GLU A 47 -51.48 -19.38 17.45
C GLU A 47 -50.95 -20.39 18.49
N GLN A 48 -50.28 -19.81 19.49
CA GLN A 48 -49.63 -20.41 20.65
C GLN A 48 -50.60 -21.18 21.55
N PRO A 49 -50.06 -21.87 22.57
CA PRO A 49 -50.47 -21.47 23.91
C PRO A 49 -49.29 -21.21 24.86
N GLU A 50 -49.53 -20.22 25.73
CA GLU A 50 -48.83 -19.93 26.98
C GLU A 50 -49.23 -20.92 28.09
N ASP A 51 -48.61 -20.70 29.25
CA ASP A 51 -48.94 -21.18 30.61
C ASP A 51 -48.46 -22.61 30.94
N ASP A 52 -47.89 -22.91 32.11
CA ASP A 52 -47.75 -22.15 33.35
C ASP A 52 -46.69 -22.86 34.24
N ASP A 53 -46.42 -22.21 35.37
CA ASP A 53 -45.93 -22.79 36.63
C ASP A 53 -44.46 -22.61 37.11
N LEU A 54 -44.28 -21.40 37.66
CA LEU A 54 -44.07 -21.13 39.09
C LEU A 54 -42.75 -21.48 39.81
N ARG A 55 -42.10 -20.38 40.27
CA ARG A 55 -41.64 -20.07 41.66
C ARG A 55 -40.73 -21.10 42.33
N SER A 56 -39.53 -20.78 42.82
CA SER A 56 -39.09 -19.70 43.72
C SER A 56 -37.64 -20.11 44.12
N THR A 57 -36.67 -19.25 44.42
CA THR A 57 -36.59 -18.45 45.64
C THR A 57 -35.58 -17.32 45.50
N ARG A 58 -36.00 -16.18 46.03
CA ARG A 58 -35.26 -14.93 46.23
C ARG A 58 -34.44 -15.04 47.52
N ARG A 59 -33.13 -14.82 47.47
CA ARG A 59 -32.36 -14.35 48.65
C ARG A 59 -31.23 -13.44 48.16
N GLY A 60 -31.38 -12.14 48.44
CA GLY A 60 -30.37 -11.13 48.08
C GLY A 60 -29.20 -11.09 49.06
N ARG A 61 -28.15 -10.34 48.69
CA ARG A 61 -27.72 -9.07 49.32
C ARG A 61 -26.23 -8.78 49.02
N ARG A 62 -26.01 -7.66 48.32
CA ARG A 62 -24.94 -6.63 48.41
C ARG A 62 -23.51 -6.98 48.86
N LYS A 63 -22.58 -6.25 48.19
CA LYS A 63 -21.14 -5.99 48.41
C LYS A 63 -20.26 -7.04 47.70
N ASP A 64 -19.36 -6.69 46.79
CA ASP A 64 -18.30 -5.68 46.92
C ASP A 64 -18.02 -4.88 45.62
N ARG A 65 -17.97 -3.57 45.76
CA ARG A 65 -17.21 -2.63 44.92
C ARG A 65 -15.92 -2.36 45.69
N VAL A 66 -14.79 -2.93 45.29
CA VAL A 66 -13.41 -2.42 45.45
C VAL A 66 -12.54 -3.27 44.50
N ASN A 67 -11.57 -2.64 43.84
CA ASN A 67 -10.60 -3.17 42.85
C ASN A 67 -10.98 -2.91 41.38
N ALA A 68 -10.88 -1.65 40.97
CA ALA A 68 -10.72 -1.26 39.57
C ALA A 68 -9.78 -0.06 39.36
N ASP A 69 -8.93 0.27 40.35
CA ASP A 69 -8.08 1.49 40.32
C ASP A 69 -6.59 1.21 40.65
N LYS A 70 -6.02 0.08 40.21
CA LYS A 70 -4.58 -0.20 40.46
C LYS A 70 -3.71 -0.58 39.28
N ASP A 71 -4.25 -0.67 38.07
CA ASP A 71 -3.48 -1.09 36.89
C ASP A 71 -3.19 0.03 35.89
N ALA A 72 -3.49 1.30 36.25
CA ALA A 72 -3.26 2.47 35.38
C ALA A 72 -2.01 3.29 35.75
N GLU A 73 -1.23 2.91 36.77
CA GLU A 73 -0.10 3.69 37.29
C GLU A 73 1.24 2.93 37.22
N LEU A 74 1.48 2.22 36.12
CA LEU A 74 2.77 1.52 35.88
C LEU A 74 3.31 1.65 34.45
N ALA A 75 2.66 2.43 33.58
CA ALA A 75 3.10 2.63 32.18
C ALA A 75 3.72 4.01 31.90
N ALA A 76 3.98 4.85 32.92
CA ALA A 76 4.39 6.24 32.73
C ALA A 76 5.74 6.61 33.39
N ARG A 77 6.61 5.63 33.69
CA ARG A 77 7.89 5.90 34.38
C ARG A 77 9.12 5.20 33.80
N GLU A 78 9.16 4.99 32.49
CA GLU A 78 10.36 4.44 31.86
C GLU A 78 10.66 5.08 30.50
N SER A 79 11.11 6.34 30.54
CA SER A 79 11.88 6.95 29.45
C SER A 79 12.48 8.29 29.92
N ALA A 80 13.54 8.25 30.74
CA ALA A 80 14.39 9.40 31.03
C ALA A 80 15.76 8.98 31.58
N ASP A 81 16.73 8.77 30.70
CA ASP A 81 18.19 9.02 30.79
C ASP A 81 18.81 8.31 29.56
N ARG A 82 19.70 8.85 28.70
CA ARG A 82 20.93 9.65 28.91
C ARG A 82 21.56 9.96 27.49
N PRO A 83 22.77 10.55 27.34
CA PRO A 83 23.02 11.94 27.00
C PRO A 83 23.66 12.22 25.61
N GLU A 84 23.95 13.51 25.40
CA GLU A 84 24.55 14.27 24.29
C GLU A 84 25.70 13.62 23.47
N ASP A 85 25.75 13.91 22.16
CA ASP A 85 26.96 14.50 21.57
C ASP A 85 26.69 15.30 20.28
N THR A 86 27.52 16.33 20.11
CA THR A 86 27.50 17.39 19.09
C THR A 86 28.11 16.96 17.75
N LEU A 87 27.67 17.57 16.64
CA LEU A 87 28.53 18.17 15.60
C LEU A 87 27.68 18.83 14.49
N ALA A 88 28.07 20.04 14.13
CA ALA A 88 27.48 20.89 13.10
C ALA A 88 27.86 20.42 11.68
N GLU A 89 27.07 20.79 10.66
CA GLU A 89 27.47 21.75 9.62
C GLU A 89 26.59 21.71 8.34
N THR A 90 26.22 22.91 7.87
CA THR A 90 25.84 23.37 6.52
C THR A 90 24.40 23.26 5.93
N ALA A 91 24.00 24.44 5.45
CA ALA A 91 23.16 24.77 4.28
C ALA A 91 21.61 24.78 4.43
N GLY A 92 21.04 26.00 4.41
CA GLY A 92 19.65 26.24 3.99
C GLY A 92 19.57 26.61 2.50
N PRO A 93 18.47 27.23 2.02
CA PRO A 93 17.06 26.96 2.32
C PRO A 93 16.30 26.49 1.06
N ALA A 94 15.22 25.73 1.27
CA ALA A 94 14.27 25.29 0.24
C ALA A 94 12.89 25.95 0.49
N PRO A 95 11.92 25.89 -0.46
CA PRO A 95 11.14 27.04 -0.88
C PRO A 95 9.69 27.03 -0.38
N ALA A 96 8.98 28.06 -0.85
CA ALA A 96 7.65 28.49 -0.51
C ALA A 96 6.50 27.59 -1.03
N GLN A 97 5.34 27.82 -0.40
CA GLN A 97 3.97 27.81 -0.94
C GLN A 97 3.26 26.47 -1.18
N ALA A 98 2.22 26.26 -0.38
CA ALA A 98 0.94 25.73 -0.84
C ALA A 98 -0.18 26.45 -0.08
N ALA A 99 -0.91 27.34 -0.75
CA ALA A 99 -2.23 27.77 -0.34
C ALA A 99 -3.16 27.68 -1.56
N SER A 100 -4.28 27.04 -1.29
CA SER A 100 -5.37 26.55 -2.13
C SER A 100 -6.00 27.58 -3.07
N PHE A 101 -6.48 27.05 -4.19
CA PHE A 101 -7.26 27.70 -5.24
C PHE A 101 -8.67 27.10 -5.22
N VAL A 102 -9.74 27.93 -5.19
CA VAL A 102 -11.05 27.68 -5.84
C VAL A 102 -11.80 29.04 -5.99
N PRO A 103 -12.84 29.20 -6.83
CA PRO A 103 -12.77 29.95 -8.08
C PRO A 103 -13.64 31.23 -8.08
N LEU A 104 -13.37 32.12 -9.03
CA LEU A 104 -14.26 33.24 -9.35
C LEU A 104 -15.46 32.76 -10.17
N ASP A 105 -16.66 33.12 -9.71
CA ASP A 105 -17.81 33.35 -10.59
C ASP A 105 -18.16 34.85 -10.58
N SER A 106 -18.51 35.29 -11.77
CA SER A 106 -18.91 36.61 -12.22
C SER A 106 -20.29 37.04 -11.74
N GLY A 107 -20.48 38.34 -11.50
CA GLY A 107 -21.84 38.88 -11.29
C GLY A 107 -21.88 40.30 -10.74
N GLN A 108 -21.73 41.28 -11.63
CA GLN A 108 -22.63 42.44 -11.78
C GLN A 108 -23.30 43.04 -10.52
N SER A 109 -22.99 44.30 -10.19
CA SER A 109 -23.91 45.45 -10.28
C SER A 109 -23.44 46.62 -9.43
N ASP A 110 -23.48 47.80 -10.04
CA ASP A 110 -23.46 49.10 -9.36
C ASP A 110 -24.54 49.19 -8.28
N THR A 111 -24.18 49.61 -7.06
CA THR A 111 -25.02 50.50 -6.24
C THR A 111 -24.17 51.22 -5.22
N ALA A 112 -24.35 52.54 -5.17
CA ALA A 112 -23.81 53.43 -4.15
C ALA A 112 -24.29 53.03 -2.74
N GLY A 113 -23.33 52.99 -1.81
CA GLY A 113 -23.56 52.95 -0.37
C GLY A 113 -22.30 53.44 0.32
N LEU A 114 -22.35 54.65 0.88
CA LEU A 114 -21.27 55.18 1.72
C LEU A 114 -21.18 54.33 2.98
N SER A 115 -20.17 53.46 3.07
CA SER A 115 -19.73 52.85 4.33
C SER A 115 -18.62 53.70 4.93
N ASP A 116 -18.79 54.10 6.18
CA ASP A 116 -17.96 55.06 6.91
C ASP A 116 -16.64 54.48 7.47
N ASP A 117 -16.24 53.29 7.01
CA ASP A 117 -15.08 52.57 7.53
C ASP A 117 -13.91 52.62 6.53
N ALA A 118 -12.79 53.20 6.97
CA ALA A 118 -11.55 53.35 6.19
C ALA A 118 -10.82 52.02 5.92
N THR A 119 -11.36 50.90 6.40
CA THR A 119 -10.79 49.55 6.28
C THR A 119 -10.95 48.92 4.89
N ALA A 120 -11.74 49.53 3.99
CA ALA A 120 -12.00 49.02 2.64
C ALA A 120 -11.40 49.88 1.50
N LEU A 121 -10.31 50.62 1.74
CA LEU A 121 -9.66 51.44 0.71
C LEU A 121 -8.70 50.62 -0.16
N THR A 122 -8.88 50.68 -1.49
CA THR A 122 -7.95 50.04 -2.43
C THR A 122 -6.57 50.71 -2.42
N SER A 123 -5.51 49.97 -2.78
CA SER A 123 -4.12 50.47 -2.83
C SER A 123 -3.91 51.71 -3.74
N ARG A 124 -4.82 51.96 -4.68
CA ARG A 124 -4.85 53.16 -5.52
C ARG A 124 -5.44 54.36 -4.78
N GLN A 125 -6.48 54.15 -3.97
CA GLN A 125 -7.13 55.18 -3.15
C GLN A 125 -6.22 55.63 -2.01
N LEU A 126 -5.49 54.72 -1.36
CA LEU A 126 -4.50 55.09 -0.32
C LEU A 126 -3.41 56.05 -0.85
N ARG A 127 -2.95 55.83 -2.09
CA ARG A 127 -1.98 56.72 -2.75
C ARG A 127 -2.57 58.08 -3.13
N ALA A 128 -3.88 58.17 -3.37
CA ALA A 128 -4.56 59.45 -3.61
C ALA A 128 -4.74 60.21 -2.29
N LEU A 129 -5.16 59.51 -1.24
CA LEU A 129 -5.34 60.02 0.12
C LEU A 129 -4.06 60.63 0.68
N ARG A 130 -2.93 59.90 0.64
CA ARG A 130 -1.63 60.42 1.11
C ARG A 130 -1.12 61.62 0.29
N ARG A 131 -1.40 61.65 -1.01
CA ARG A 131 -1.07 62.82 -1.86
C ARG A 131 -1.92 64.04 -1.53
N ALA A 132 -3.21 63.84 -1.24
CA ALA A 132 -4.08 64.91 -0.78
C ALA A 132 -3.64 65.43 0.60
N ALA A 133 -3.28 64.53 1.52
CA ALA A 133 -2.76 64.87 2.85
C ALA A 133 -1.50 65.74 2.78
N GLN A 134 -0.53 65.33 1.95
CA GLN A 134 0.72 66.07 1.77
C GLN A 134 0.47 67.45 1.13
N LYS A 135 -0.48 67.56 0.20
CA LYS A 135 -0.85 68.83 -0.44
C LYS A 135 -1.54 69.79 0.55
N HIS A 136 -2.29 69.26 1.51
CA HIS A 136 -3.04 70.04 2.49
C HIS A 136 -2.37 70.10 3.87
N GLY A 137 -1.10 69.69 3.98
CA GLY A 137 -0.30 69.76 5.20
C GLY A 137 -0.93 69.03 6.39
N VAL A 138 -1.44 67.82 6.15
CA VAL A 138 -2.01 66.95 7.19
C VAL A 138 -0.99 65.88 7.53
N ASP A 139 -0.41 65.97 8.74
CA ASP A 139 0.47 64.95 9.30
C ASP A 139 -0.34 64.12 10.32
N ALA A 140 -0.53 62.84 10.04
CA ALA A 140 -1.18 61.88 10.94
C ALA A 140 -0.56 60.48 10.75
N GLU A 141 -0.60 59.65 11.81
CA GLU A 141 0.09 58.36 11.85
C GLU A 141 -0.69 57.24 11.14
N THR A 142 -2.01 57.39 11.02
CA THR A 142 -2.90 56.39 10.41
C THR A 142 -3.66 56.94 9.21
N ASP A 143 -3.82 56.12 8.16
CA ASP A 143 -4.52 56.53 6.93
C ASP A 143 -6.01 56.88 7.20
N GLU A 144 -6.62 56.28 8.23
CA GLU A 144 -8.01 56.58 8.64
C GLU A 144 -8.15 57.99 9.25
N GLU A 145 -7.15 58.41 10.02
CA GLU A 145 -7.11 59.72 10.65
C GLU A 145 -6.89 60.83 9.61
N ILE A 146 -6.07 60.57 8.59
CA ILE A 146 -5.90 61.44 7.43
C ILE A 146 -7.24 61.70 6.74
N LEU A 147 -8.03 60.64 6.50
CA LEU A 147 -9.34 60.76 5.87
C LEU A 147 -10.30 61.59 6.73
N ARG A 148 -10.33 61.33 8.05
CA ARG A 148 -11.20 62.04 9.00
C ARG A 148 -10.85 63.53 9.06
N ILE A 149 -9.57 63.88 9.09
CA ILE A 149 -9.10 65.28 9.14
C ILE A 149 -9.38 66.00 7.81
N LEU A 150 -9.15 65.35 6.66
CA LEU A 150 -9.44 65.95 5.36
C LEU A 150 -10.94 66.20 5.17
N ARG A 151 -11.79 65.25 5.57
CA ARG A 151 -13.24 65.39 5.51
C ARG A 151 -13.77 66.40 6.52
N ALA A 152 -13.18 66.49 7.72
CA ALA A 152 -13.48 67.55 8.69
C ALA A 152 -13.12 68.95 8.16
N ARG A 153 -12.16 69.04 7.24
CA ARG A 153 -11.83 70.26 6.48
C ARG A 153 -12.67 70.45 5.21
N GLY A 154 -13.66 69.58 4.97
CA GLY A 154 -14.57 69.64 3.82
C GLY A 154 -13.94 69.24 2.48
N ILE A 155 -12.82 68.51 2.51
CA ILE A 155 -12.06 68.10 1.31
C ILE A 155 -12.24 66.60 1.11
N ASP A 156 -12.88 66.19 0.01
CA ASP A 156 -12.98 64.78 -0.38
C ASP A 156 -11.78 64.38 -1.26
N PRO A 157 -10.87 63.49 -0.81
CA PRO A 157 -9.70 63.06 -1.56
C PRO A 157 -10.02 62.16 -2.76
N PHE A 158 -11.28 61.74 -2.92
CA PHE A 158 -11.71 60.83 -3.99
C PHE A 158 -12.60 61.50 -5.04
N ASP A 159 -12.98 62.75 -4.83
CA ASP A 159 -13.76 63.49 -5.82
C ASP A 159 -12.91 63.81 -7.05
N LYS A 160 -13.50 63.51 -8.22
CA LYS A 160 -12.87 63.71 -9.52
C LYS A 160 -13.46 64.95 -10.19
N ASP A 161 -13.01 66.13 -9.75
CA ASP A 161 -13.15 67.33 -10.56
C ASP A 161 -11.78 68.00 -10.77
N PRO A 162 -11.24 67.99 -12.00
CA PRO A 162 -10.06 68.77 -12.34
C PRO A 162 -10.52 70.20 -12.66
N LEU A 163 -9.94 71.16 -11.93
CA LEU A 163 -10.13 72.63 -12.00
C LEU A 163 -11.15 73.22 -11.03
N ALA A 164 -10.64 73.71 -9.90
CA ALA A 164 -11.05 75.02 -9.39
C ALA A 164 -9.99 75.63 -8.46
N THR A 165 -9.72 76.91 -8.71
CA THR A 165 -9.34 77.95 -7.74
C THR A 165 -7.98 77.90 -7.02
N ILE A 166 -7.12 78.85 -7.39
CA ILE A 166 -6.16 79.53 -6.51
C ILE A 166 -6.70 80.95 -6.28
N PRO A 167 -6.96 81.40 -5.04
CA PRO A 167 -6.96 82.82 -4.72
C PRO A 167 -5.59 83.24 -4.19
N GLY A 168 -5.15 84.42 -4.61
CA GLY A 168 -3.85 84.98 -4.28
C GLY A 168 -3.76 85.56 -2.87
N SER A 169 -2.54 85.90 -2.49
CA SER A 169 -2.23 86.87 -1.44
C SER A 169 -0.90 87.57 -1.75
N GLU A 170 -0.95 88.90 -1.73
CA GLU A 170 0.16 89.85 -1.56
C GLU A 170 0.98 89.48 -0.29
N VAL A 171 2.19 89.97 0.00
CA VAL A 171 2.67 91.36 0.22
C VAL A 171 4.26 91.36 0.26
N PRO A 172 5.03 92.41 0.66
CA PRO A 172 5.93 93.19 -0.20
C PRO A 172 7.43 93.17 0.29
N PRO A 173 8.30 94.22 0.20
CA PRO A 173 9.65 94.07 -0.35
C PRO A 173 10.81 94.30 0.65
N GLY A 174 12.04 93.98 0.22
CA GLY A 174 13.27 94.66 0.66
C GLY A 174 14.28 93.83 1.45
N GLY A 175 15.57 94.19 1.28
CA GLY A 175 16.61 93.90 2.25
C GLY A 175 17.86 93.22 1.68
N ALA A 176 18.83 94.04 1.30
CA ALA A 176 20.20 93.65 0.93
C ALA A 176 21.01 93.11 2.13
N GLY A 177 22.04 92.29 1.86
CA GLY A 177 23.03 91.90 2.87
C GLY A 177 23.92 90.71 2.48
N GLU A 178 24.80 90.89 1.49
CA GLU A 178 26.04 90.14 1.26
C GLU A 178 27.08 90.38 2.39
N PRO A 179 28.30 89.78 2.40
CA PRO A 179 28.81 88.52 1.79
C PRO A 179 29.79 87.74 2.72
N SER A 180 30.33 86.60 2.24
CA SER A 180 31.75 86.17 2.36
C SER A 180 31.87 84.71 1.86
N GLN A 181 32.18 84.48 0.58
CA GLN A 181 33.50 84.27 -0.05
C GLN A 181 33.95 82.80 -0.12
N GLY A 182 34.24 82.35 -1.36
CA GLY A 182 35.00 81.13 -1.63
C GLY A 182 34.84 80.54 -3.04
N ASN A 183 35.35 81.24 -4.06
CA ASN A 183 35.99 80.77 -5.33
C ASN A 183 35.55 79.43 -5.98
N HIS A 184 35.43 79.24 -7.30
CA HIS A 184 35.39 80.03 -8.53
C HIS A 184 35.38 78.99 -9.68
N LEU A 185 34.60 79.15 -10.74
CA LEU A 185 34.95 78.75 -12.12
C LEU A 185 33.84 79.23 -13.06
N GLN A 186 34.23 80.13 -13.95
CA GLN A 186 33.38 80.90 -14.87
C GLN A 186 32.79 80.03 -16.00
N LEU A 187 31.46 80.08 -16.18
CA LEU A 187 30.80 79.82 -17.47
C LEU A 187 30.54 81.16 -18.18
N PRO A 188 30.70 81.25 -19.52
CA PRO A 188 30.37 82.44 -20.28
C PRO A 188 28.84 82.67 -20.31
N GLN A 189 28.45 83.84 -19.80
CA GLN A 189 27.09 84.36 -19.80
C GLN A 189 26.66 84.71 -21.24
N ALA A 190 25.54 84.14 -21.67
CA ALA A 190 24.83 84.61 -22.85
C ALA A 190 24.27 86.00 -22.56
N PHE A 191 24.58 86.94 -23.46
CA PHE A 191 24.00 88.28 -23.50
C PHE A 191 22.46 88.19 -23.41
N ARG A 192 21.90 88.75 -22.33
CA ARG A 192 20.48 89.07 -22.24
C ARG A 192 20.28 90.43 -22.88
N ASP A 193 19.84 90.43 -24.13
CA ASP A 193 19.33 91.63 -24.76
C ASP A 193 17.91 91.89 -24.22
N ASN A 194 17.80 92.90 -23.37
CA ASN A 194 16.53 93.37 -22.82
C ASN A 194 15.96 94.41 -23.79
N SER A 195 15.30 93.94 -24.84
CA SER A 195 14.50 94.76 -25.74
C SER A 195 13.03 94.34 -25.64
N PRO A 196 12.09 95.24 -25.29
CA PRO A 196 10.68 94.89 -25.22
C PRO A 196 10.20 94.47 -26.61
N ALA A 197 9.58 93.29 -26.67
CA ALA A 197 8.99 92.75 -27.88
C ALA A 197 7.99 93.75 -28.47
N ARG A 198 8.37 94.42 -29.56
CA ARG A 198 7.39 94.93 -30.52
C ARG A 198 6.74 93.74 -31.17
N TYR A 199 5.54 93.45 -30.71
CA TYR A 199 4.59 92.59 -31.39
C TYR A 199 4.31 93.21 -32.77
N THR A 200 4.92 92.69 -33.82
CA THR A 200 4.46 92.90 -35.19
C THR A 200 3.43 91.82 -35.49
N PRO A 201 2.13 92.16 -35.57
CA PRO A 201 1.11 91.23 -36.04
C PRO A 201 1.24 91.15 -37.56
N GLY A 202 1.76 90.05 -38.07
CA GLY A 202 1.83 89.83 -39.52
C GLY A 202 2.95 88.93 -39.98
N ASP A 203 2.95 87.67 -39.54
CA ASP A 203 3.32 86.59 -40.45
C ASP A 203 2.60 85.31 -40.02
N ASN A 204 1.45 85.06 -40.65
CA ASN A 204 0.62 83.87 -40.45
C ASN A 204 1.36 82.57 -40.85
N GLY A 205 2.60 82.67 -41.36
CA GLY A 205 3.46 81.53 -41.67
C GLY A 205 4.30 81.01 -40.51
N ALA A 206 4.60 81.78 -39.46
CA ALA A 206 5.61 81.37 -38.46
C ALA A 206 5.09 80.37 -37.39
N SER A 207 3.83 80.51 -36.97
CA SER A 207 3.14 79.55 -36.09
C SER A 207 2.77 78.28 -36.85
N GLU A 208 2.34 78.41 -38.11
CA GLU A 208 2.08 77.26 -38.99
C GLU A 208 3.34 76.46 -39.32
N ARG A 209 4.50 77.09 -39.54
CA ARG A 209 5.78 76.41 -39.74
C ARG A 209 6.19 75.60 -38.50
N ARG A 210 6.11 76.20 -37.30
CA ARG A 210 6.37 75.48 -36.04
C ARG A 210 5.42 74.32 -35.80
N GLN A 211 4.12 74.48 -36.09
CA GLN A 211 3.15 73.39 -35.98
C GLN A 211 3.41 72.27 -37.00
N ARG A 212 3.80 72.61 -38.24
CA ARG A 212 4.20 71.63 -39.26
C ARG A 212 5.51 70.92 -38.88
N GLU A 213 6.47 71.61 -38.28
CA GLU A 213 7.72 71.03 -37.77
C GLU A 213 7.50 70.11 -36.58
N ILE A 214 6.64 70.49 -35.63
CA ILE A 214 6.25 69.64 -34.50
C ILE A 214 5.48 68.41 -35.00
N MET A 215 4.56 68.56 -35.95
CA MET A 215 3.87 67.43 -36.57
C MET A 215 4.81 66.55 -37.41
N ALA A 216 5.83 67.12 -38.06
CA ALA A 216 6.85 66.37 -38.78
C ALA A 216 7.75 65.58 -37.81
N MET A 217 8.13 66.17 -36.69
CA MET A 217 8.92 65.51 -35.63
C MET A 217 8.10 64.41 -34.93
N GLN A 218 6.82 64.65 -34.62
CA GLN A 218 5.90 63.63 -34.10
C GLN A 218 5.68 62.49 -35.10
N ARG A 219 5.52 62.79 -36.41
CA ARG A 219 5.45 61.75 -37.45
C ARG A 219 6.73 60.96 -37.56
N ASP A 220 7.90 61.57 -37.43
CA ASP A 220 9.18 60.86 -37.50
C ASP A 220 9.42 59.98 -36.26
N ILE A 221 9.11 60.48 -35.05
CA ILE A 221 9.14 59.69 -33.81
C ILE A 221 8.15 58.52 -33.90
N ALA A 222 6.93 58.75 -34.40
CA ALA A 222 5.94 57.71 -34.61
C ALA A 222 6.38 56.70 -35.68
N ARG A 223 7.00 57.12 -36.78
CA ARG A 223 7.55 56.22 -37.81
C ARG A 223 8.70 55.36 -37.27
N ARG A 224 9.60 55.94 -36.47
CA ARG A 224 10.72 55.20 -35.83
C ARG A 224 10.21 54.22 -34.76
N ARG A 225 9.25 54.62 -33.92
CA ARG A 225 8.58 53.72 -32.97
C ARG A 225 7.81 52.61 -33.68
N ARG A 226 7.08 52.92 -34.76
CA ARG A 226 6.39 51.92 -35.58
C ARG A 226 7.37 50.91 -36.19
N ARG A 227 8.52 51.35 -36.73
CA ARG A 227 9.54 50.43 -37.26
C ARG A 227 10.15 49.53 -36.16
N LYS A 228 10.49 50.10 -35.00
CA LYS A 228 11.03 49.32 -33.87
C LYS A 228 10.01 48.35 -33.25
N SER A 229 8.75 48.76 -33.14
CA SER A 229 7.66 47.87 -32.69
C SER A 229 7.33 46.81 -33.73
N LEU A 230 7.34 47.13 -35.03
CA LEU A 230 7.21 46.13 -36.10
C LEU A 230 8.33 45.10 -36.01
N GLN A 231 9.59 45.53 -35.85
CA GLN A 231 10.72 44.60 -35.71
C GLN A 231 10.60 43.69 -34.47
N LEU A 232 10.12 44.24 -33.35
CA LEU A 232 9.83 43.46 -32.14
C LEU A 232 8.69 42.47 -32.37
N ILE A 233 7.57 42.90 -32.97
CA ILE A 233 6.41 42.07 -33.28
C ILE A 233 6.77 40.98 -34.29
N THR A 234 7.55 41.29 -35.33
CA THR A 234 7.99 40.32 -36.33
C THR A 234 8.93 39.29 -35.70
N ARG A 235 9.88 39.72 -34.85
CA ARG A 235 10.75 38.79 -34.11
C ARG A 235 9.94 37.91 -33.16
N LEU A 236 9.06 38.51 -32.37
CA LEU A 236 8.18 37.82 -31.43
C LEU A 236 7.28 36.81 -32.15
N SER A 237 6.64 37.24 -33.24
CA SER A 237 5.77 36.39 -34.06
C SER A 237 6.56 35.24 -34.68
N PHE A 238 7.78 35.48 -35.16
CA PHE A 238 8.61 34.41 -35.70
C PHE A 238 9.01 33.38 -34.64
N PHE A 239 9.46 33.79 -33.45
CA PHE A 239 9.91 32.84 -32.43
C PHE A 239 8.79 32.15 -31.65
N ILE A 240 7.59 32.73 -31.60
CA ILE A 240 6.45 32.15 -30.88
C ILE A 240 5.45 31.55 -31.85
N MET A 241 4.95 32.33 -32.81
CA MET A 241 3.86 31.89 -33.70
C MET A 241 4.33 30.80 -34.66
N LEU A 242 5.58 30.84 -35.15
CA LEU A 242 6.07 29.81 -36.07
C LEU A 242 6.11 28.41 -35.42
N PRO A 243 6.79 28.18 -34.27
CA PRO A 243 6.76 26.86 -33.63
C PRO A 243 5.36 26.48 -33.11
N THR A 244 4.52 27.46 -32.72
CA THR A 244 3.13 27.20 -32.34
C THR A 244 2.30 26.71 -33.53
N LEU A 245 2.46 27.34 -34.70
CA LEU A 245 1.75 26.98 -35.92
C LEU A 245 2.23 25.62 -36.44
N LEU A 246 3.54 25.33 -36.35
CA LEU A 246 4.09 23.99 -36.61
C LEU A 246 3.50 22.93 -35.68
N ALA A 247 3.43 23.21 -34.38
CA ALA A 247 2.83 22.28 -33.40
C ALA A 247 1.32 22.11 -33.64
N GLY A 248 0.60 23.19 -33.94
CA GLY A 248 -0.81 23.13 -34.30
C GLY A 248 -1.03 22.32 -35.58
N TYR A 249 -0.21 22.54 -36.60
CA TYR A 249 -0.28 21.74 -37.83
C TYR A 249 -0.08 20.24 -37.53
N TYR A 250 0.90 19.91 -36.70
CA TYR A 250 1.13 18.53 -36.27
C TYR A 250 -0.07 17.94 -35.53
N TYR A 251 -0.57 18.60 -34.47
CA TYR A 251 -1.64 18.05 -33.64
C TYR A 251 -2.99 17.96 -34.35
N TYR A 252 -3.26 18.82 -35.34
CA TYR A 252 -4.54 18.81 -36.07
C TYR A 252 -4.52 17.94 -37.34
N PHE A 253 -3.38 17.80 -38.03
CA PHE A 253 -3.33 17.14 -39.34
C PHE A 253 -2.43 15.90 -39.41
N VAL A 254 -1.45 15.75 -38.51
CA VAL A 254 -0.45 14.66 -38.56
C VAL A 254 -0.64 13.66 -37.44
N ALA A 255 -0.93 14.14 -36.23
CA ALA A 255 -1.01 13.31 -35.05
C ALA A 255 -2.21 12.34 -35.12
N THR A 256 -1.95 11.06 -34.90
CA THR A 256 -2.98 10.02 -34.89
C THR A 256 -3.91 10.20 -33.69
N PRO A 257 -5.25 10.15 -33.90
CA PRO A 257 -6.21 10.13 -32.81
C PRO A 257 -6.06 8.85 -31.98
N MET A 258 -6.03 9.00 -30.66
CA MET A 258 -5.92 7.90 -29.70
C MET A 258 -7.16 7.91 -28.80
N TYR A 259 -7.78 6.75 -28.69
CA TYR A 259 -8.99 6.47 -27.97
C TYR A 259 -8.66 5.86 -26.62
N SER A 260 -9.21 6.41 -25.54
CA SER A 260 -8.94 5.95 -24.18
C SER A 260 -10.13 5.18 -23.62
N THR A 261 -9.88 3.95 -23.17
CA THR A 261 -10.84 3.12 -22.44
C THR A 261 -10.43 3.06 -20.98
N LYS A 262 -11.38 3.33 -20.08
CA LYS A 262 -11.16 3.31 -18.63
C LYS A 262 -11.92 2.16 -18.01
N SER A 263 -11.30 1.53 -17.03
CA SER A 263 -11.85 0.41 -16.27
C SER A 263 -11.38 0.48 -14.83
N GLU A 264 -12.23 0.02 -13.91
CA GLU A 264 -11.93 -0.01 -12.49
C GLU A 264 -12.36 -1.36 -11.93
N PHE A 265 -11.50 -1.98 -11.14
CA PHE A 265 -11.76 -3.26 -10.52
C PHE A 265 -11.13 -3.33 -9.13
N MET A 266 -11.70 -4.19 -8.29
CA MET A 266 -11.23 -4.44 -6.94
C MET A 266 -11.11 -5.94 -6.69
N ILE A 267 -10.18 -6.31 -5.81
CA ILE A 267 -9.99 -7.68 -5.39
C ILE A 267 -10.71 -7.84 -4.05
N LEU A 268 -11.76 -8.65 -4.06
CA LEU A 268 -12.52 -8.95 -2.85
C LEU A 268 -12.02 -10.25 -2.26
N GLN A 269 -11.82 -10.25 -0.95
CA GLN A 269 -11.66 -11.48 -0.19
C GLN A 269 -13.05 -11.87 0.34
N ALA A 270 -13.53 -13.08 0.04
CA ALA A 270 -14.72 -13.60 0.70
C ALA A 270 -14.41 -13.73 2.19
N ASP A 271 -15.15 -12.99 3.02
CA ASP A 271 -14.93 -12.94 4.46
C ASP A 271 -14.82 -14.35 5.03
N GLY A 272 -13.63 -14.67 5.50
CA GLY A 272 -13.44 -15.75 6.44
C GLY A 272 -14.05 -15.29 7.74
N THR A 273 -15.27 -15.72 8.05
CA THR A 273 -15.75 -15.83 9.43
C THR A 273 -14.85 -16.82 10.16
N GLY A 274 -13.62 -16.38 10.48
CA GLY A 274 -12.64 -17.11 11.26
C GLY A 274 -13.06 -17.01 12.71
N ILE A 275 -13.71 -18.06 13.19
CA ILE A 275 -13.95 -18.29 14.61
C ILE A 275 -12.57 -18.52 15.24
N GLY A 276 -12.08 -17.53 16.00
CA GLY A 276 -11.00 -17.73 16.98
C GLY A 276 -9.65 -17.08 16.62
N GLY A 277 -9.36 -15.94 17.26
CA GLY A 277 -8.01 -15.39 17.40
C GLY A 277 -7.80 -14.00 16.81
N ALA A 278 -6.90 -13.23 17.42
CA ALA A 278 -6.51 -11.87 17.00
C ALA A 278 -5.99 -11.76 15.55
N SER A 279 -5.65 -12.89 14.92
CA SER A 279 -5.29 -12.97 13.49
C SER A 279 -6.50 -12.86 12.55
N GLY A 280 -7.67 -13.36 12.95
CA GLY A 280 -8.91 -13.28 12.16
C GLY A 280 -9.45 -11.85 12.00
N LEU A 281 -9.10 -10.95 12.94
CA LEU A 281 -9.49 -9.54 12.92
C LEU A 281 -8.83 -8.74 11.78
N PHE A 282 -7.71 -9.21 11.22
CA PHE A 282 -6.98 -8.52 10.15
C PHE A 282 -7.17 -9.16 8.76
N SER A 283 -7.64 -10.41 8.69
CA SER A 283 -7.75 -11.19 7.43
C SER A 283 -8.77 -10.62 6.44
N GLY A 284 -9.79 -9.90 6.91
CA GLY A 284 -10.76 -9.17 6.07
C GLY A 284 -10.49 -7.66 5.96
N THR A 285 -9.38 -7.16 6.53
CA THR A 285 -9.08 -5.73 6.49
C THR A 285 -8.43 -5.35 5.17
N GLN A 286 -8.65 -4.10 4.72
CA GLN A 286 -8.04 -3.51 3.52
C GLN A 286 -6.50 -3.68 3.47
N PHE A 287 -5.84 -3.86 4.62
CA PHE A 287 -4.40 -4.11 4.70
C PHE A 287 -3.96 -5.44 4.07
N ALA A 288 -4.79 -6.49 4.10
CA ALA A 288 -4.47 -7.79 3.51
C ALA A 288 -4.73 -7.83 2.00
N THR A 289 -5.81 -7.21 1.54
CA THR A 289 -6.14 -7.10 0.10
C THR A 289 -5.18 -6.17 -0.66
N ASN A 290 -4.55 -5.21 0.03
CA ASN A 290 -3.53 -4.33 -0.54
C ASN A 290 -2.37 -5.09 -1.21
N GLN A 291 -1.88 -6.18 -0.62
CA GLN A 291 -0.73 -6.91 -1.17
C GLN A 291 -1.07 -7.60 -2.49
N ASP A 292 -2.26 -8.20 -2.57
CA ASP A 292 -2.72 -8.87 -3.79
C ASP A 292 -2.97 -7.82 -4.90
N ALA A 293 -3.55 -6.67 -4.56
CA ALA A 293 -3.77 -5.58 -5.51
C ALA A 293 -2.45 -5.00 -6.07
N ILE A 294 -1.44 -4.81 -5.21
CA ILE A 294 -0.10 -4.37 -5.62
C ILE A 294 0.58 -5.43 -6.51
N ALA A 295 0.42 -6.71 -6.19
CA ALA A 295 0.98 -7.79 -7.00
C ALA A 295 0.35 -7.85 -8.40
N VAL A 296 -0.97 -7.67 -8.48
CA VAL A 296 -1.70 -7.60 -9.76
C VAL A 296 -1.30 -6.36 -10.55
N GLN A 297 -1.22 -5.18 -9.91
CA GLN A 297 -0.72 -3.97 -10.56
C GLN A 297 0.68 -4.19 -11.14
N SER A 298 1.60 -4.72 -10.34
CA SER A 298 2.98 -5.00 -10.76
C SER A 298 3.04 -5.97 -11.94
N PHE A 299 2.17 -6.98 -11.94
CA PHE A 299 2.03 -7.92 -13.05
C PHE A 299 1.52 -7.23 -14.31
N LEU A 300 0.45 -6.43 -14.23
CA LEU A 300 -0.11 -5.72 -15.38
C LEU A 300 0.86 -4.67 -15.95
N GLU A 301 1.71 -4.06 -15.13
CA GLU A 301 2.78 -3.17 -15.59
C GLU A 301 4.03 -3.90 -16.13
N SER A 302 4.10 -5.22 -15.94
CA SER A 302 5.27 -6.02 -16.31
C SER A 302 5.37 -6.28 -17.81
N LYS A 303 6.56 -6.72 -18.24
CA LYS A 303 6.77 -7.22 -19.60
C LYS A 303 5.98 -8.50 -19.89
N ASP A 304 5.72 -9.32 -18.87
CA ASP A 304 4.95 -10.56 -19.04
C ASP A 304 3.53 -10.26 -19.51
N ALA A 305 2.84 -9.30 -18.87
CA ALA A 305 1.52 -8.87 -19.32
C ALA A 305 1.53 -8.28 -20.74
N MET A 306 2.56 -7.51 -21.08
CA MET A 306 2.73 -6.99 -22.45
C MET A 306 2.94 -8.11 -23.46
N LEU A 307 3.80 -9.10 -23.18
CA LEU A 307 4.09 -10.20 -24.10
C LEU A 307 2.83 -11.04 -24.35
N ARG A 308 2.08 -11.33 -23.29
CA ARG A 308 0.80 -12.05 -23.43
C ARG A 308 -0.22 -11.27 -24.25
N LEU A 309 -0.31 -9.96 -24.03
CA LEU A 309 -1.20 -9.10 -24.80
C LEU A 309 -0.78 -9.02 -26.27
N ASP A 310 0.52 -9.05 -26.54
CA ASP A 310 1.08 -9.11 -27.89
C ASP A 310 0.72 -10.44 -28.56
N ASP A 311 0.94 -11.56 -27.87
CA ASP A 311 0.65 -12.90 -28.38
C ASP A 311 -0.85 -13.12 -28.65
N ASP A 312 -1.73 -12.61 -27.78
CA ASP A 312 -3.18 -12.84 -27.88
C ASP A 312 -3.89 -11.88 -28.85
N LEU A 313 -3.49 -10.60 -28.86
CA LEU A 313 -4.23 -9.53 -29.57
C LEU A 313 -3.36 -8.69 -30.52
N GLY A 314 -2.08 -9.00 -30.68
CA GLY A 314 -1.19 -8.29 -31.61
C GLY A 314 -0.93 -6.84 -31.19
N PHE A 315 -0.57 -6.61 -29.92
CA PHE A 315 -0.28 -5.28 -29.39
C PHE A 315 0.79 -4.55 -30.22
N ARG A 316 1.88 -5.23 -30.58
CA ARG A 316 2.94 -4.72 -31.44
C ARG A 316 2.39 -4.34 -32.81
N ASP A 317 1.71 -5.28 -33.45
CA ASP A 317 1.21 -5.15 -34.81
C ASP A 317 0.29 -3.93 -34.94
N HIS A 318 -0.51 -3.65 -33.90
CA HIS A 318 -1.34 -2.44 -33.84
C HIS A 318 -0.51 -1.15 -33.93
N PHE A 319 0.57 -1.05 -33.17
CA PHE A 319 1.40 0.17 -33.13
C PHE A 319 2.43 0.27 -34.28
N GLU A 320 2.62 -0.78 -35.08
CA GLU A 320 3.45 -0.78 -36.29
C GLU A 320 2.70 -0.29 -37.55
N GLN A 321 1.38 -0.11 -37.47
CA GLN A 321 0.55 0.23 -38.63
C GLN A 321 0.94 1.56 -39.30
N ASP A 322 0.88 1.59 -40.64
CA ASP A 322 1.42 2.69 -41.43
C ASP A 322 0.72 4.04 -41.26
N TRP A 323 -0.56 4.02 -40.88
CA TRP A 323 -1.36 5.22 -40.66
C TRP A 323 -1.14 5.85 -39.28
N ILE A 324 -0.37 5.19 -38.41
CA ILE A 324 0.11 5.80 -37.18
C ILE A 324 1.21 6.81 -37.51
N ASP A 325 1.12 7.98 -36.91
CA ASP A 325 2.05 9.10 -37.04
C ASP A 325 3.50 8.61 -36.89
N PRO A 326 4.41 8.94 -37.83
CA PRO A 326 5.81 8.52 -37.81
C PRO A 326 6.54 8.79 -36.49
N ILE A 327 6.13 9.78 -35.70
CA ILE A 327 6.74 10.09 -34.40
C ILE A 327 6.31 9.09 -33.31
N GLN A 328 5.10 8.57 -33.41
CA GLN A 328 4.50 7.65 -32.42
C GLN A 328 4.55 6.19 -32.85
N ARG A 329 4.66 5.93 -34.16
CA ARG A 329 4.67 4.61 -34.77
C ARG A 329 5.86 3.78 -34.30
N LEU A 330 5.59 2.52 -34.04
CA LEU A 330 6.62 1.53 -33.74
C LEU A 330 7.32 1.12 -35.05
N PRO A 331 8.66 1.08 -35.11
CA PRO A 331 9.36 0.58 -36.30
C PRO A 331 9.17 -0.93 -36.45
N ALA A 332 9.08 -1.43 -37.69
CA ALA A 332 8.79 -2.84 -37.99
C ALA A 332 9.86 -3.83 -37.47
N ASP A 333 11.07 -3.36 -37.17
CA ASP A 333 12.17 -4.13 -36.57
C ASP A 333 12.33 -3.83 -35.07
N ALA A 334 11.27 -3.39 -34.40
CA ALA A 334 11.32 -3.01 -33.01
C ALA A 334 11.73 -4.16 -32.07
N SER A 335 12.72 -3.87 -31.22
CA SER A 335 13.05 -4.68 -30.06
C SER A 335 11.89 -4.74 -29.06
N GLN A 336 11.80 -5.84 -28.28
CA GLN A 336 10.80 -5.96 -27.22
C GLN A 336 10.85 -4.80 -26.21
N GLU A 337 12.02 -4.22 -25.96
CA GLU A 337 12.17 -3.05 -25.08
C GLU A 337 11.47 -1.79 -25.62
N GLN A 338 11.48 -1.61 -26.95
CA GLN A 338 10.77 -0.50 -27.59
C GLN A 338 9.26 -0.70 -27.52
N VAL A 339 8.78 -1.93 -27.75
CA VAL A 339 7.35 -2.28 -27.59
C VAL A 339 6.92 -2.03 -26.14
N TYR A 340 7.72 -2.45 -25.18
CA TYR A 340 7.41 -2.23 -23.76
C TYR A 340 7.38 -0.76 -23.37
N LYS A 341 8.23 0.08 -23.99
CA LYS A 341 8.19 1.54 -23.79
C LYS A 341 6.89 2.14 -24.32
N ILE A 342 6.36 1.62 -25.43
CA ILE A 342 5.04 1.99 -25.96
C ILE A 342 3.93 1.49 -25.02
N TYR A 343 4.00 0.24 -24.58
CA TYR A 343 3.06 -0.33 -23.61
C TYR A 343 2.93 0.54 -22.36
N LYS A 344 4.05 0.89 -21.71
CA LYS A 344 4.05 1.80 -20.55
C LYS A 344 3.50 3.20 -20.83
N ARG A 345 3.55 3.65 -22.09
CA ARG A 345 3.02 4.96 -22.48
C ARG A 345 1.50 4.91 -22.56
N TYR A 346 0.95 3.87 -23.16
CA TYR A 346 -0.47 3.77 -23.51
C TYR A 346 -1.30 2.92 -22.55
N VAL A 347 -0.68 2.08 -21.73
CA VAL A 347 -1.33 1.35 -20.63
C VAL A 347 -0.92 2.01 -19.31
N LYS A 348 -1.88 2.67 -18.67
CA LYS A 348 -1.73 3.34 -17.38
C LYS A 348 -2.54 2.60 -16.33
N ILE A 349 -1.86 2.16 -15.29
CA ILE A 349 -2.49 1.44 -14.18
C ILE A 349 -2.14 2.20 -12.91
N GLY A 350 -3.11 2.39 -12.03
CA GLY A 350 -2.94 3.04 -10.75
C GLY A 350 -3.71 2.30 -9.67
N TYR A 351 -3.08 2.12 -8.52
CA TYR A 351 -3.72 1.55 -7.34
C TYR A 351 -4.06 2.67 -6.34
N ASP A 352 -5.31 2.71 -5.89
CA ASP A 352 -5.74 3.59 -4.81
C ASP A 352 -5.89 2.79 -3.50
N PRO A 353 -4.93 2.88 -2.57
CA PRO A 353 -4.97 2.12 -1.32
C PRO A 353 -6.07 2.57 -0.36
N SER A 354 -6.69 3.74 -0.60
CA SER A 354 -7.78 4.24 0.25
C SER A 354 -9.11 3.59 -0.14
N GLU A 355 -9.31 3.35 -1.44
CA GLU A 355 -10.53 2.73 -1.98
C GLU A 355 -10.35 1.22 -2.24
N GLY A 356 -9.11 0.71 -2.28
CA GLY A 356 -8.83 -0.68 -2.65
C GLY A 356 -9.08 -0.97 -4.14
N VAL A 357 -9.10 0.08 -4.97
CA VAL A 357 -9.47 0.01 -6.39
C VAL A 357 -8.23 0.14 -7.27
N ILE A 358 -8.14 -0.73 -8.28
CA ILE A 358 -7.19 -0.61 -9.38
C ILE A 358 -7.90 0.09 -10.54
N ARG A 359 -7.40 1.27 -10.89
CA ARG A 359 -7.85 2.05 -12.04
C ARG A 359 -6.91 1.77 -13.21
N MET A 360 -7.46 1.39 -14.34
CA MET A 360 -6.72 1.11 -15.56
C MET A 360 -7.27 1.95 -16.71
N GLU A 361 -6.37 2.63 -17.40
CA GLU A 361 -6.64 3.42 -18.59
C GLU A 361 -5.75 2.91 -19.73
N ILE A 362 -6.39 2.51 -20.83
CA ILE A 362 -5.70 2.00 -22.02
C ILE A 362 -6.03 2.88 -23.21
N MET A 363 -4.98 3.27 -23.91
CA MET A 363 -5.06 4.12 -25.08
C MET A 363 -4.67 3.32 -26.31
N ALA A 364 -5.48 3.36 -27.36
CA ALA A 364 -5.13 2.78 -28.65
C ALA A 364 -5.67 3.65 -29.78
N ALA A 365 -5.05 3.57 -30.94
CA ALA A 365 -5.48 4.31 -32.11
C ALA A 365 -6.83 3.80 -32.70
N ASP A 366 -7.25 2.59 -32.33
CA ASP A 366 -8.56 2.01 -32.64
C ASP A 366 -9.39 1.89 -31.33
N PRO A 367 -10.62 2.44 -31.27
CA PRO A 367 -11.45 2.40 -30.08
C PRO A 367 -11.89 0.98 -29.68
N GLU A 368 -12.12 0.08 -30.64
CA GLU A 368 -12.51 -1.31 -30.36
C GLU A 368 -11.33 -2.07 -29.75
N LEU A 369 -10.13 -1.91 -30.32
CA LEU A 369 -8.91 -2.51 -29.78
C LEU A 369 -8.57 -1.97 -28.39
N ALA A 370 -8.76 -0.68 -28.10
CA ALA A 370 -8.58 -0.15 -26.75
C ALA A 370 -9.44 -0.90 -25.71
N THR A 371 -10.67 -1.22 -26.09
CA THR A 371 -11.64 -1.95 -25.25
C THR A 371 -11.27 -3.42 -25.12
N LEU A 372 -10.85 -4.05 -26.21
CA LEU A 372 -10.38 -5.43 -26.23
C LEU A 372 -9.11 -5.61 -25.37
N PHE A 373 -8.13 -4.73 -25.51
CA PHE A 373 -6.93 -4.74 -24.67
C PHE A 373 -7.28 -4.61 -23.19
N SER A 374 -8.21 -3.70 -22.84
CA SER A 374 -8.64 -3.52 -21.44
C SER A 374 -9.32 -4.77 -20.89
N THR A 375 -10.24 -5.34 -21.67
CA THR A 375 -10.94 -6.58 -21.31
C THR A 375 -9.95 -7.74 -21.11
N GLN A 376 -8.97 -7.87 -22.01
CA GLN A 376 -7.99 -8.95 -21.95
C GLN A 376 -7.03 -8.80 -20.76
N LEU A 377 -6.56 -7.58 -20.46
CA LEU A 377 -5.74 -7.33 -19.29
C LEU A 377 -6.51 -7.61 -17.98
N ILE A 378 -7.81 -7.30 -17.91
CA ILE A 378 -8.65 -7.67 -16.76
C ILE A 378 -8.72 -9.21 -16.62
N GLN A 379 -8.89 -9.95 -17.72
CA GLN A 379 -8.88 -11.42 -17.66
C GLN A 379 -7.53 -11.98 -17.18
N TYR A 380 -6.41 -11.37 -17.58
CA TYR A 380 -5.11 -11.77 -17.05
C TYR A 380 -4.97 -11.47 -15.57
N ALA A 381 -5.50 -10.32 -15.11
CA ALA A 381 -5.52 -9.97 -13.70
C ALA A 381 -6.34 -10.98 -12.89
N GLU A 382 -7.52 -11.38 -13.37
CA GLU A 382 -8.38 -12.39 -12.76
C GLU A 382 -7.64 -13.73 -12.63
N LYS A 383 -7.11 -14.25 -13.74
CA LYS A 383 -6.31 -15.48 -13.75
C LYS A 383 -5.11 -15.41 -12.81
N ARG A 384 -4.46 -14.24 -12.68
CA ARG A 384 -3.32 -14.05 -11.79
C ARG A 384 -3.72 -14.15 -10.32
N VAL A 385 -4.86 -13.56 -9.94
CA VAL A 385 -5.41 -13.67 -8.57
C VAL A 385 -5.81 -15.11 -8.26
N ASP A 386 -6.41 -15.79 -9.23
CA ASP A 386 -6.82 -17.19 -9.10
C ASP A 386 -5.62 -18.12 -8.91
N ASP A 387 -4.58 -17.98 -9.73
CA ASP A 387 -3.34 -18.76 -9.63
C ASP A 387 -2.63 -18.55 -8.28
N LEU A 388 -2.52 -17.30 -7.82
CA LEU A 388 -1.93 -16.99 -6.51
C LEU A 388 -2.74 -17.63 -5.36
N SER A 389 -4.06 -17.67 -5.49
CA SER A 389 -4.94 -18.27 -4.50
C SER A 389 -4.90 -19.80 -4.55
N LEU A 390 -4.87 -20.38 -5.75
CA LEU A 390 -4.80 -21.81 -5.96
C LEU A 390 -3.53 -22.41 -5.39
N ARG A 391 -2.36 -21.85 -5.73
CA ARG A 391 -1.07 -22.35 -5.23
C ARG A 391 -1.01 -22.35 -3.71
N LYS A 392 -1.46 -21.26 -3.06
CA LYS A 392 -1.51 -21.19 -1.59
C LYS A 392 -2.39 -22.29 -0.99
N ARG A 393 -3.53 -22.62 -1.60
CA ARG A 393 -4.43 -23.70 -1.15
C ARG A 393 -3.81 -25.08 -1.36
N GLU A 394 -3.18 -25.31 -2.52
CA GLU A 394 -2.48 -26.56 -2.83
C GLU A 394 -1.32 -26.80 -1.86
N ASP A 395 -0.50 -25.78 -1.58
CA ASP A 395 0.61 -25.84 -0.64
C ASP A 395 0.13 -26.11 0.80
N ALA A 396 -0.94 -25.43 1.23
CA ALA A 396 -1.53 -25.63 2.56
C ALA A 396 -2.12 -27.03 2.72
N MET A 397 -2.84 -27.52 1.71
CA MET A 397 -3.41 -28.87 1.69
C MET A 397 -2.31 -29.94 1.68
N GLY A 398 -1.28 -29.77 0.84
CA GLY A 398 -0.13 -30.66 0.78
C GLY A 398 0.62 -30.75 2.11
N SER A 399 0.84 -29.59 2.76
CA SER A 399 1.46 -29.53 4.08
C SER A 399 0.60 -30.22 5.15
N ALA A 400 -0.72 -30.00 5.15
CA ALA A 400 -1.63 -30.64 6.09
C ALA A 400 -1.70 -32.16 5.90
N LEU A 401 -1.64 -32.67 4.66
CA LEU A 401 -1.54 -34.10 4.39
C LEU A 401 -0.22 -34.70 4.89
N SER A 402 0.91 -34.02 4.67
CA SER A 402 2.22 -34.47 5.18
C SER A 402 2.20 -34.55 6.70
N SER A 403 1.74 -33.50 7.38
CA SER A 403 1.65 -33.47 8.84
C SER A 403 0.71 -34.56 9.39
N LEU A 404 -0.38 -34.88 8.68
CA LEU A 404 -1.27 -35.96 9.07
C LEU A 404 -0.59 -37.33 8.95
N GLU A 405 0.15 -37.57 7.87
CA GLU A 405 0.86 -38.83 7.69
C GLU A 405 1.98 -39.00 8.72
N GLU A 406 2.76 -37.93 8.96
CA GLU A 406 3.77 -37.89 10.02
C GLU A 406 3.16 -38.18 11.40
N ALA A 407 2.00 -37.61 11.72
CA ALA A 407 1.31 -37.86 12.99
C ALA A 407 0.81 -39.32 13.11
N LYS A 408 0.32 -39.93 12.02
CA LYS A 408 -0.06 -41.35 12.00
C LYS A 408 1.14 -42.25 12.24
N ASP A 409 2.27 -41.96 11.59
CA ASP A 409 3.50 -42.75 11.74
C ASP A 409 4.07 -42.60 13.15
N PHE A 410 4.07 -41.39 13.70
CA PHE A 410 4.46 -41.16 15.09
C PHE A 410 3.58 -41.95 16.07
N ARG A 411 2.25 -41.93 15.90
CA ARG A 411 1.33 -42.73 16.72
C ARG A 411 1.55 -44.23 16.56
N ARG A 412 1.77 -44.71 15.33
CA ARG A 412 2.04 -46.12 15.05
C ARG A 412 3.34 -46.56 15.73
N ALA A 413 4.40 -45.75 15.67
CA ALA A 413 5.67 -46.04 16.32
C ALA A 413 5.53 -46.08 17.85
N ALA A 414 4.84 -45.11 18.46
CA ALA A 414 4.56 -45.09 19.89
C ALA A 414 3.73 -46.30 20.34
N GLN A 415 2.71 -46.66 19.56
CA GLN A 415 1.86 -47.82 19.81
C GLN A 415 2.66 -49.13 19.75
N LEU A 416 3.50 -49.31 18.73
CA LEU A 416 4.37 -50.50 18.61
C LEU A 416 5.35 -50.58 19.78
N ARG A 417 5.98 -49.46 20.17
CA ARG A 417 6.89 -49.41 21.31
C ARG A 417 6.21 -49.83 22.61
N LEU A 418 4.98 -49.36 22.84
CA LEU A 418 4.19 -49.75 24.01
C LEU A 418 3.89 -51.26 24.01
N VAL A 419 3.46 -51.81 22.87
CA VAL A 419 3.16 -53.25 22.74
C VAL A 419 4.42 -54.09 23.03
N THR A 420 5.56 -53.74 22.44
CA THR A 420 6.83 -54.47 22.68
C THR A 420 7.26 -54.43 24.15
N LEU A 421 7.02 -53.32 24.86
CA LEU A 421 7.33 -53.22 26.28
C LEU A 421 6.35 -54.02 27.17
N GLN A 422 5.08 -54.12 26.77
CA GLN A 422 4.06 -54.88 27.51
C GLN A 422 4.27 -56.39 27.43
N GLU A 423 4.72 -56.92 26.28
CA GLU A 423 5.02 -58.36 26.12
C GLU A 423 6.05 -58.88 27.14
N GLY A 424 6.98 -58.03 27.60
CA GLY A 424 8.06 -58.40 28.52
C GLY A 424 7.81 -58.19 30.02
N THR A 425 6.59 -57.80 30.43
CA THR A 425 6.29 -57.27 31.79
C THR A 425 5.19 -58.06 32.53
N ILE A 426 4.81 -59.27 32.08
CA ILE A 426 3.61 -59.99 32.55
C ILE A 426 3.75 -60.64 33.96
N VAL A 427 4.95 -60.71 34.55
CA VAL A 427 5.17 -61.41 35.83
C VAL A 427 5.22 -60.41 36.99
N ASP A 428 4.43 -60.65 38.04
CA ASP A 428 4.46 -59.91 39.31
C ASP A 428 5.61 -60.41 40.21
N PRO A 429 6.71 -59.65 40.37
CA PRO A 429 7.90 -60.08 41.09
C PRO A 429 7.69 -60.01 42.61
N ASP A 430 6.81 -59.13 43.08
CA ASP A 430 6.46 -59.01 44.50
C ASP A 430 5.77 -60.29 44.98
N ALA A 431 4.88 -60.85 44.17
CA ALA A 431 4.25 -62.14 44.45
C ALA A 431 5.27 -63.29 44.52
N VAL A 432 6.28 -63.29 43.64
CA VAL A 432 7.35 -64.31 43.61
C VAL A 432 8.27 -64.16 44.83
N ILE A 433 8.74 -62.95 45.13
CA ILE A 433 9.59 -62.63 46.28
C ILE A 433 8.86 -62.98 47.59
N ALA A 434 7.58 -62.64 47.72
CA ALA A 434 6.77 -62.97 48.89
C ALA A 434 6.69 -64.49 49.08
N SER A 435 6.41 -65.25 48.01
CA SER A 435 6.37 -66.72 48.04
C SER A 435 7.71 -67.33 48.46
N LEU A 436 8.84 -66.85 47.91
CA LEU A 436 10.17 -67.31 48.26
C LEU A 436 10.49 -67.02 49.74
N ARG A 437 10.11 -65.85 50.26
CA ARG A 437 10.35 -65.48 51.66
C ARG A 437 9.57 -66.39 52.61
N THR A 438 8.33 -66.72 52.28
CA THR A 438 7.52 -67.69 53.04
C THR A 438 8.16 -69.07 53.05
N GLN A 439 8.68 -69.53 51.91
CA GLN A 439 9.38 -70.83 51.83
C GLN A 439 10.66 -70.84 52.66
N ILE A 440 11.51 -69.80 52.55
CA ILE A 440 12.75 -69.68 53.33
C ILE A 440 12.43 -69.71 54.84
N SER A 441 11.48 -68.89 55.29
CA SER A 441 11.09 -68.85 56.71
C SER A 441 10.58 -70.21 57.21
N THR A 442 9.83 -70.95 56.39
CA THR A 442 9.36 -72.30 56.73
C THR A 442 10.54 -73.27 56.93
N TYR A 443 11.52 -73.26 56.03
CA TYR A 443 12.69 -74.14 56.14
C TYR A 443 13.65 -73.71 57.25
N GLU A 444 13.77 -72.41 57.54
CA GLU A 444 14.56 -71.91 58.68
C GLU A 444 14.01 -72.39 60.03
N VAL A 445 12.68 -72.39 60.19
CA VAL A 445 12.03 -72.95 61.38
C VAL A 445 12.33 -74.45 61.51
N GLN A 446 12.20 -75.20 60.42
CA GLN A 446 12.55 -76.64 60.41
C GLN A 446 14.04 -76.88 60.72
N LEU A 447 14.93 -76.03 60.22
CA LEU A 447 16.37 -76.09 60.51
C LEU A 447 16.64 -75.85 62.00
N GLN A 448 15.98 -74.86 62.61
CA GLN A 448 16.11 -74.58 64.04
C GLN A 448 15.62 -75.75 64.90
N GLU A 449 14.49 -76.35 64.55
CA GLU A 449 13.97 -77.54 65.22
C GLU A 449 14.96 -78.71 65.16
N LYS A 450 15.57 -78.95 63.98
CA LYS A 450 16.58 -80.00 63.80
C LYS A 450 17.88 -79.70 64.54
N LYS A 451 18.33 -78.44 64.59
CA LYS A 451 19.50 -78.01 65.39
C LYS A 451 19.26 -78.21 66.88
N LEU A 452 18.07 -77.89 67.39
CA LEU A 452 17.69 -78.14 68.77
C LEU A 452 17.65 -79.65 69.06
N GLN A 453 17.10 -80.45 68.14
CA GLN A 453 17.10 -81.91 68.25
C GLN A 453 18.52 -82.49 68.32
N LEU A 454 19.45 -81.95 67.52
CA LEU A 454 20.86 -82.35 67.57
C LEU A 454 21.50 -82.01 68.92
N ALA A 455 21.29 -80.80 69.44
CA ALA A 455 21.78 -80.38 70.74
C ALA A 455 21.30 -81.35 71.85
N ALA A 456 19.99 -81.66 71.87
CA ALA A 456 19.42 -82.60 72.82
C ALA A 456 19.98 -84.03 72.71
N LEU A 457 20.36 -84.49 71.51
CA LEU A 457 21.03 -85.78 71.32
C LEU A 457 22.48 -85.76 71.85
N ASN A 458 23.17 -84.62 71.77
CA ASN A 458 24.55 -84.43 72.21
C ASN A 458 24.69 -84.19 73.72
N ASP A 459 23.62 -83.79 74.42
CA ASP A 459 23.59 -83.64 75.88
C ASP A 459 23.79 -84.97 76.64
N ASN A 460 23.71 -86.11 75.94
CA ASN A 460 23.87 -87.43 76.52
C ASN A 460 25.34 -87.88 76.53
N ALA A 461 25.83 -88.42 77.65
CA ALA A 461 27.25 -88.78 77.83
C ALA A 461 27.79 -89.84 76.84
N ARG A 462 26.90 -90.63 76.21
CA ARG A 462 27.20 -91.54 75.09
C ARG A 462 26.11 -91.44 74.01
N PRO A 463 26.22 -90.50 73.05
CA PRO A 463 25.22 -90.31 72.00
C PRO A 463 25.12 -91.52 71.06
N ASN A 464 23.92 -91.81 70.57
CA ASN A 464 23.72 -92.81 69.51
C ASN A 464 24.11 -92.18 68.16
N GLN A 465 25.26 -92.61 67.62
CA GLN A 465 25.81 -92.01 66.41
C GLN A 465 24.89 -92.13 65.19
N ALA A 466 24.17 -93.24 65.01
CA ALA A 466 23.25 -93.37 63.88
C ALA A 466 22.11 -92.33 63.91
N ARG A 467 21.67 -91.90 65.10
CA ARG A 467 20.64 -90.84 65.25
C ARG A 467 21.24 -89.45 65.06
N VAL A 468 22.46 -89.22 65.54
CA VAL A 468 23.19 -87.96 65.36
C VAL A 468 23.50 -87.73 63.88
N ASP A 469 24.00 -88.76 63.18
CA ASP A 469 24.30 -88.70 61.75
C ASP A 469 23.04 -88.45 60.90
N GLY A 470 21.91 -89.04 61.27
CA GLY A 470 20.62 -88.78 60.62
C GLY A 470 20.17 -87.31 60.73
N VAL A 471 20.25 -86.74 61.94
CA VAL A 471 19.88 -85.33 62.18
C VAL A 471 20.88 -84.37 61.55
N ASN A 472 22.18 -84.68 61.57
CA ASN A 472 23.20 -83.92 60.83
C ASN A 472 22.93 -83.91 59.32
N GLY A 473 22.53 -85.06 58.76
CA GLY A 473 22.12 -85.17 57.36
C GLY A 473 20.90 -84.32 57.03
N ASP A 474 19.89 -84.28 57.92
CA ASP A 474 18.72 -83.41 57.77
C ASP A 474 19.10 -81.92 57.80
N ILE A 475 19.96 -81.52 58.74
CA ILE A 475 20.48 -80.15 58.85
C ILE A 475 21.19 -79.74 57.56
N SER A 476 22.11 -80.57 57.06
CA SER A 476 22.86 -80.28 55.83
C SER A 476 21.96 -80.14 54.60
N ARG A 477 20.92 -80.98 54.48
CA ARG A 477 19.91 -80.86 53.41
C ARG A 477 19.10 -79.57 53.52
N LEU A 478 18.64 -79.22 54.72
CA LEU A 478 17.89 -77.98 54.96
C LEU A 478 18.75 -76.74 54.69
N GLU A 479 20.01 -76.74 55.11
CA GLU A 479 20.96 -75.66 54.81
C GLU A 479 21.20 -75.50 53.30
N THR A 480 21.27 -76.62 52.56
CA THR A 480 21.39 -76.61 51.11
C THR A 480 20.15 -76.00 50.45
N VAL A 481 18.94 -76.43 50.84
CA VAL A 481 17.67 -75.89 50.30
C VAL A 481 17.52 -74.40 50.62
N ILE A 482 17.87 -73.97 51.83
CA ILE A 482 17.83 -72.55 52.22
C ILE A 482 18.84 -71.75 51.39
N ALA A 483 20.04 -72.27 51.16
CA ALA A 483 21.04 -71.61 50.30
C ALA A 483 20.54 -71.47 48.85
N GLU A 484 19.93 -72.51 48.29
CA GLU A 484 19.32 -72.48 46.95
C GLU A 484 18.17 -71.47 46.85
N LEU A 485 17.30 -71.41 47.86
CA LEU A 485 16.20 -70.43 47.91
C LEU A 485 16.70 -68.99 48.08
N ASN A 486 17.77 -68.77 48.84
CA ASN A 486 18.40 -67.45 48.97
C ASN A 486 19.07 -66.99 47.67
N LEU A 487 19.68 -67.89 46.91
CA LEU A 487 20.18 -67.59 45.55
C LEU A 487 19.03 -67.19 44.63
N LYS A 488 17.94 -67.98 44.61
CA LYS A 488 16.73 -67.65 43.83
C LYS A 488 16.09 -66.32 44.25
N MET A 489 16.13 -65.98 45.54
CA MET A 489 15.65 -64.68 46.06
C MET A 489 16.52 -63.52 45.55
N THR A 490 17.84 -63.70 45.55
CA THR A 490 18.78 -62.68 45.06
C THR A 490 18.57 -62.44 43.56
N ASP A 491 18.40 -63.49 42.77
CA ASP A 491 18.06 -63.38 41.35
C ASP A 491 16.71 -62.69 41.13
N ALA A 492 15.68 -63.06 41.91
CA ALA A 492 14.36 -62.43 41.85
C ALA A 492 14.39 -60.93 42.22
N GLN A 493 15.25 -60.50 43.15
CA GLN A 493 15.44 -59.08 43.48
C GLN A 493 16.17 -58.29 42.38
N ILE A 494 17.11 -58.91 41.67
CA ILE A 494 17.75 -58.31 40.49
C ILE A 494 16.71 -58.13 39.37
N ASP A 495 15.87 -59.15 39.16
CA ASP A 495 14.75 -59.09 38.21
C ASP A 495 13.69 -58.05 38.62
N ASP A 496 13.43 -57.83 39.91
CA ASP A 496 12.52 -56.79 40.40
C ASP A 496 13.00 -55.36 40.08
N VAL A 497 14.29 -55.07 40.30
CA VAL A 497 14.89 -53.78 39.90
C VAL A 497 14.79 -53.58 38.37
N SER A 498 15.00 -54.64 37.60
CA SER A 498 14.82 -54.65 36.14
C SER A 498 13.36 -54.42 35.74
N LEU A 499 12.40 -54.99 36.48
CA LEU A 499 10.97 -54.82 36.21
C LEU A 499 10.46 -53.42 36.59
N ALA A 500 10.98 -52.82 37.66
CA ALA A 500 10.69 -51.42 38.02
C ALA A 500 11.16 -50.45 36.92
N ALA A 501 12.34 -50.71 36.33
CA ALA A 501 12.82 -49.98 35.16
C ALA A 501 11.89 -50.17 33.94
N LYS A 502 11.51 -51.41 33.62
CA LYS A 502 10.53 -51.72 32.55
C LYS A 502 9.16 -51.05 32.77
N THR A 503 8.68 -51.01 34.01
CA THR A 503 7.42 -50.35 34.36
C THR A 503 7.49 -48.85 34.10
N THR A 504 8.64 -48.24 34.38
CA THR A 504 8.89 -46.82 34.07
C THR A 504 8.92 -46.60 32.55
N GLU A 505 9.58 -47.48 31.79
CA GLU A 505 9.56 -47.44 30.31
C GLU A 505 8.15 -47.60 29.74
N VAL A 506 7.32 -48.50 30.29
CA VAL A 506 5.92 -48.66 29.88
C VAL A 506 5.12 -47.39 30.15
N ARG A 507 5.29 -46.75 31.31
CA ARG A 507 4.61 -45.48 31.64
C ARG A 507 5.05 -44.36 30.70
N LEU A 508 6.33 -44.29 30.36
CA LEU A 508 6.84 -43.32 29.39
C LEU A 508 6.23 -43.58 28.01
N ALA A 509 6.22 -44.82 27.54
CA ALA A 509 5.60 -45.20 26.27
C ALA A 509 4.08 -44.94 26.22
N GLN A 510 3.37 -45.05 27.36
CA GLN A 510 1.97 -44.65 27.46
C GLN A 510 1.79 -43.13 27.32
N ALA A 511 2.69 -42.33 27.92
CA ALA A 511 2.68 -40.88 27.77
C ALA A 511 3.07 -40.43 26.35
N ASP A 512 3.97 -41.15 25.70
CA ASP A 512 4.33 -40.92 24.29
C ASP A 512 3.14 -41.23 23.38
N LEU A 513 2.41 -42.32 23.63
CA LEU A 513 1.20 -42.67 22.88
C LEU A 513 0.11 -41.62 23.06
N SER A 514 -0.14 -41.14 24.28
CA SER A 514 -1.14 -40.09 24.51
C SER A 514 -0.75 -38.76 23.85
N SER A 515 0.54 -38.43 23.84
CA SER A 515 1.06 -37.28 23.09
C SER A 515 0.86 -37.44 21.58
N ALA A 516 1.10 -38.65 21.06
CA ALA A 516 0.88 -38.96 19.65
C ALA A 516 -0.60 -38.88 19.25
N ASP A 517 -1.51 -39.29 20.13
CA ASP A 517 -2.95 -39.14 19.92
C ASP A 517 -3.37 -37.65 19.82
N ILE A 518 -2.80 -36.79 20.67
CA ILE A 518 -3.03 -35.33 20.63
C ILE A 518 -2.52 -34.75 19.30
N PHE A 519 -1.31 -35.14 18.86
CA PHE A 519 -0.77 -34.67 17.59
C PHE A 519 -1.61 -35.15 16.39
N LEU A 520 -2.07 -36.40 16.41
CA LEU A 520 -2.96 -36.92 15.38
C LEU A 520 -4.27 -36.14 15.33
N GLN A 521 -4.86 -35.82 16.48
CA GLN A 521 -6.08 -35.01 16.54
C GLN A 521 -5.86 -33.60 15.96
N ALA A 522 -4.76 -32.93 16.33
CA ALA A 522 -4.41 -31.62 15.80
C ALA A 522 -4.16 -31.65 14.28
N ALA A 523 -3.48 -32.68 13.78
CA ALA A 523 -3.23 -32.84 12.35
C ALA A 523 -4.53 -33.11 11.55
N LEU A 524 -5.45 -33.89 12.11
CA LEU A 524 -6.79 -34.11 11.52
C LEU A 524 -7.61 -32.82 11.48
N GLU A 525 -7.55 -32.01 12.53
CA GLU A 525 -8.22 -30.70 12.56
C GLU A 525 -7.65 -29.75 11.51
N ASN A 526 -6.31 -29.67 11.41
CA ASN A 526 -5.63 -28.88 10.40
C ASN A 526 -5.96 -29.36 8.97
N GLN A 527 -6.00 -30.68 8.74
CA GLN A 527 -6.37 -31.26 7.44
C GLN A 527 -7.81 -30.90 7.03
N LYS A 528 -8.77 -30.98 7.97
CA LYS A 528 -10.16 -30.55 7.72
C LYS A 528 -10.25 -29.06 7.47
N GLN A 529 -9.48 -28.24 8.20
CA GLN A 529 -9.43 -26.81 7.97
C GLN A 529 -8.88 -26.48 6.58
N ALA A 530 -7.75 -27.10 6.20
CA ALA A 530 -7.16 -26.94 4.88
C ALA A 530 -8.12 -27.39 3.75
N GLU A 531 -8.86 -28.48 3.96
CA GLU A 531 -9.88 -28.96 3.01
C GLU A 531 -11.06 -27.98 2.88
N LEU A 532 -11.53 -27.40 3.99
CA LEU A 532 -12.55 -26.36 3.98
C LEU A 532 -12.05 -25.09 3.27
N GLU A 533 -10.80 -24.69 3.48
CA GLU A 533 -10.18 -23.54 2.81
C GLU A 533 -9.95 -23.81 1.32
N ALA A 534 -9.55 -25.03 0.94
CA ALA A 534 -9.37 -25.48 -0.44
C ALA A 534 -10.66 -25.38 -1.26
N ASN A 535 -11.79 -25.75 -0.64
CA ASN A 535 -13.11 -25.72 -1.27
C ASN A 535 -13.76 -24.32 -1.31
N ARG A 536 -13.18 -23.31 -0.65
CA ARG A 536 -13.74 -21.95 -0.63
C ARG A 536 -13.14 -21.09 -1.74
N GLN A 537 -13.99 -20.32 -2.42
CA GLN A 537 -13.54 -19.24 -3.30
C GLN A 537 -13.28 -17.99 -2.44
N VAL A 538 -12.06 -17.90 -1.90
CA VAL A 538 -11.73 -16.85 -0.93
C VAL A 538 -11.33 -15.54 -1.59
N ARG A 539 -10.92 -15.52 -2.86
CA ARG A 539 -10.54 -14.27 -3.55
C ARG A 539 -11.11 -14.25 -4.95
N TYR A 540 -11.68 -13.13 -5.35
CA TYR A 540 -12.15 -12.90 -6.71
C TYR A 540 -12.01 -11.43 -7.09
N LEU A 541 -11.83 -11.20 -8.39
CA LEU A 541 -11.79 -9.87 -8.97
C LEU A 541 -13.23 -9.47 -9.33
N THR A 542 -13.67 -8.29 -8.89
CA THR A 542 -14.92 -7.70 -9.37
C THR A 542 -14.64 -6.41 -10.12
N THR A 543 -15.31 -6.24 -11.26
CA THR A 543 -15.20 -5.04 -12.11
C THR A 543 -16.27 -4.04 -11.71
N SER A 544 -15.85 -2.95 -11.06
CA SER A 544 -16.72 -1.82 -10.71
C SER A 544 -17.11 -1.02 -11.95
N VAL A 545 -16.15 -0.78 -12.84
CA VAL A 545 -16.35 -0.07 -14.11
C VAL A 545 -15.83 -0.94 -15.24
N ARG A 546 -16.74 -1.36 -16.11
CA ARG A 546 -16.41 -2.17 -17.28
C ARG A 546 -15.80 -1.29 -18.38
N PRO A 547 -14.86 -1.82 -19.18
CA PRO A 547 -14.36 -1.11 -20.34
C PRO A 547 -15.48 -0.90 -21.35
N VAL A 548 -15.57 0.33 -21.87
CA VAL A 548 -16.55 0.73 -22.89
C VAL A 548 -15.82 1.40 -24.05
N THR A 549 -16.29 1.12 -25.27
CA THR A 549 -15.74 1.71 -26.49
C THR A 549 -15.95 3.23 -26.48
N PRO A 550 -14.89 4.04 -26.54
CA PRO A 550 -15.01 5.49 -26.59
C PRO A 550 -15.49 5.97 -27.96
N GLU A 551 -16.39 6.95 -27.98
CA GLU A 551 -16.91 7.54 -29.22
C GLU A 551 -15.97 8.62 -29.80
N ASP A 552 -15.36 9.42 -28.92
CA ASP A 552 -14.47 10.52 -29.29
C ASP A 552 -13.00 10.21 -28.95
N PRO A 553 -12.04 10.69 -29.78
CA PRO A 553 -10.63 10.54 -29.49
C PRO A 553 -10.24 11.36 -28.26
N SER A 554 -9.62 10.71 -27.28
CA SER A 554 -9.21 11.34 -26.03
C SER A 554 -7.91 12.14 -26.18
N TYR A 555 -7.07 11.75 -27.14
CA TYR A 555 -5.80 12.37 -27.44
C TYR A 555 -5.55 12.43 -28.96
N PRO A 556 -4.73 13.38 -29.44
CA PRO A 556 -4.16 14.50 -28.72
C PRO A 556 -5.21 15.58 -28.45
N ARG A 557 -5.08 16.27 -27.30
CA ARG A 557 -5.84 17.48 -27.00
C ARG A 557 -5.31 18.65 -27.83
N ALA A 558 -5.67 18.69 -29.11
CA ALA A 558 -5.00 19.51 -30.11
C ALA A 558 -5.04 21.01 -29.79
N PHE A 559 -6.17 21.52 -29.27
CA PHE A 559 -6.29 22.91 -28.85
C PHE A 559 -5.43 23.21 -27.62
N GLU A 560 -5.56 22.42 -26.55
CA GLU A 560 -4.85 22.60 -25.30
C GLU A 560 -3.34 22.45 -25.48
N ASN A 561 -2.90 21.45 -26.25
CA ASN A 561 -1.48 21.22 -26.54
C ASN A 561 -0.89 22.34 -27.39
N THR A 562 -1.63 22.87 -28.37
CA THR A 562 -1.15 24.01 -29.19
C THR A 562 -1.04 25.28 -28.35
N LEU A 563 -2.04 25.56 -27.50
CA LEU A 563 -2.00 26.69 -26.58
C LEU A 563 -0.85 26.56 -25.56
N LEU A 564 -0.63 25.35 -25.04
CA LEU A 564 0.48 25.06 -24.13
C LEU A 564 1.83 25.30 -24.80
N VAL A 565 2.02 24.87 -26.05
CA VAL A 565 3.24 25.17 -26.82
C VAL A 565 3.43 26.69 -26.98
N MET A 566 2.36 27.43 -27.28
CA MET A 566 2.41 28.89 -27.38
C MET A 566 2.88 29.53 -26.07
N VAL A 567 2.33 29.10 -24.94
CA VAL A 567 2.69 29.61 -23.61
C VAL A 567 4.14 29.29 -23.26
N ILE A 568 4.58 28.05 -23.50
CA ILE A 568 5.97 27.64 -23.27
C ILE A 568 6.94 28.45 -24.14
N MET A 569 6.67 28.56 -25.45
CA MET A 569 7.51 29.35 -26.36
C MET A 569 7.54 30.83 -25.98
N SER A 570 6.42 31.37 -25.49
CA SER A 570 6.37 32.73 -24.95
C SER A 570 7.25 32.89 -23.72
N GLY A 571 7.19 31.95 -22.77
CA GLY A 571 8.03 31.96 -21.57
C GLY A 571 9.52 31.85 -21.89
N VAL A 572 9.89 30.92 -22.78
CA VAL A 572 11.27 30.73 -23.25
C VAL A 572 11.78 32.00 -23.94
N TYR A 573 10.98 32.60 -24.82
CA TYR A 573 11.34 33.86 -25.47
C TYR A 573 11.56 34.99 -24.46
N LEU A 574 10.68 35.12 -23.46
CA LEU A 574 10.82 36.12 -22.40
C LEU A 574 12.14 35.93 -21.63
N MET A 575 12.47 34.70 -21.24
CA MET A 575 13.72 34.37 -20.56
C MET A 575 14.94 34.78 -21.38
N PHE A 576 15.03 34.37 -22.65
CA PHE A 576 16.13 34.76 -23.53
C PHE A 576 16.20 36.27 -23.75
N SER A 577 15.04 36.92 -23.87
CA SER A 577 14.98 38.37 -24.08
C SER A 577 15.51 39.16 -22.88
N LEU A 578 15.22 38.69 -21.66
CA LEU A 578 15.70 39.28 -20.42
C LEU A 578 17.22 39.06 -20.27
N THR A 579 17.69 37.84 -20.52
CA THR A 579 19.13 37.53 -20.48
C THR A 579 19.90 38.37 -21.49
N ALA A 580 19.39 38.51 -22.73
CA ALA A 580 20.01 39.37 -23.74
C ALA A 580 20.00 40.85 -23.35
N ALA A 581 18.94 41.33 -22.66
CA ALA A 581 18.89 42.70 -22.15
C ALA A 581 19.96 42.95 -21.09
N ILE A 582 20.13 42.02 -20.15
CA ILE A 582 21.16 42.10 -19.09
C ILE A 582 22.57 42.06 -19.70
N LEU A 583 22.84 41.12 -20.60
CA LEU A 583 24.14 41.03 -21.30
C LEU A 583 24.46 42.32 -22.06
N LYS A 584 23.46 42.92 -22.73
CA LYS A 584 23.66 44.17 -23.44
C LYS A 584 23.97 45.34 -22.50
N GLU A 585 23.35 45.38 -21.33
CA GLU A 585 23.64 46.40 -20.31
C GLU A 585 25.07 46.26 -19.77
N GLN A 586 25.53 45.03 -19.54
CA GLN A 586 26.89 44.74 -19.07
C GLN A 586 27.98 45.03 -20.11
N VAL A 587 27.69 44.92 -21.40
CA VAL A 587 28.65 45.21 -22.49
C VAL A 587 28.62 46.69 -22.91
N SER A 588 27.56 47.43 -22.55
CA SER A 588 27.38 48.84 -22.89
C SER A 588 27.90 49.80 -21.82
N ASN A 589 28.13 49.33 -20.60
CA ASN A 589 28.90 50.02 -19.56
C ASN A 589 30.36 49.60 -19.65
#